data_AF-A0A5P0ZRN8-F1
#
_entry.id   AF-A0A5P0ZRN8-F1
#
_cell.length_a   1.000
_cell.length_b   1.000
_cell.length_c   1.000
_cell.angle_alpha   90.00
_cell.angle_beta   90.00
_cell.angle_gamma   90.00
#
_symmetry.space_group_name_H-M   'P 1'
#
loop_
_entity.id
_entity.type
_entity.pdbx_description
1 polymer ?
#
loop_
_entity_poly.entity_id
_entity_poly.type
_entity_poly.pdbx_seq_one_letter_code
_entity_poly.pdbx_strand_id
1 'polypeptide(L)'
;MKKNIKYAGIAAATLLAVAPIAAPVVSNATTVQATTDPAETEVAYTTADGATDYLGQFRDKTYSTSDTIRTFDLVQGTTYGTNLSTTPTAVFGDSLIEQSKVNSADDTSFADATNPATITSVQAYLSGSKTALSVGDVNKNLSLGNAVTFDIAYSYKTSASSAATTGTKTITFTPATTTTSSTTKAAVTYTTPISVEANSNPVATKLDSSVSNVSIKDQTGAELVGNADQVLSVSPASTYYTTLKDAEKNDGTTGVATIGTDGFAADTTYYQNIVVKSVKSSTLDNYLENQLKDSSDGSYTINGVTYANTNNGTIAAASGDNGATITLTRAINAGSAEAADWTTTANKGVVTTKNDAAYYTLKDDNNDTITNRALAKNTDWATDQKRTNSNGDVQYRVATGEWIDADDVTFSDGSNSGSTTGEYTDVQNINGKVTLDGPSSFIYVLYNDNGEAVTGRMVAGNSEWYTDKKATNASGDTVYRVATGEWVQAGSGVHYSAY
;
A
#
# COMPACT_ATOMS: atom_id res chain seq x y z
N MET A 1 -24.43 64.59 -47.23
CA MET A 1 -24.21 63.96 -48.56
C MET A 1 -23.37 64.89 -49.42
N LYS A 2 -22.30 64.37 -50.05
CA LYS A 2 -21.51 64.94 -51.17
C LYS A 2 -20.68 66.22 -50.84
N LYS A 3 -19.41 66.42 -51.25
CA LYS A 3 -18.33 65.64 -51.91
C LYS A 3 -17.12 66.59 -52.13
N ASN A 4 -15.92 66.03 -52.35
CA ASN A 4 -14.69 66.58 -53.00
C ASN A 4 -13.63 67.20 -52.04
N ILE A 5 -12.36 66.79 -51.92
CA ILE A 5 -11.27 66.20 -52.77
C ILE A 5 -10.52 67.20 -53.69
N LYS A 6 -9.20 67.37 -53.38
CA LYS A 6 -7.97 67.44 -54.23
C LYS A 6 -7.17 68.76 -54.47
N TYR A 7 -5.85 68.51 -54.60
CA TYR A 7 -4.69 69.27 -55.15
C TYR A 7 -3.93 70.15 -54.13
N ALA A 8 -2.63 70.00 -53.80
CA ALA A 8 -1.39 69.46 -54.41
C ALA A 8 -0.77 70.27 -55.58
N GLY A 9 0.48 70.73 -55.40
CA GLY A 9 1.39 71.35 -56.39
C GLY A 9 2.44 72.23 -55.68
N ILE A 10 3.68 71.81 -55.36
CA ILE A 10 4.90 71.45 -56.14
C ILE A 10 5.90 72.63 -56.30
N ALA A 11 7.18 72.31 -56.00
CA ALA A 11 8.48 72.93 -56.40
C ALA A 11 8.90 74.24 -55.70
N ALA A 12 10.19 74.54 -55.42
CA ALA A 12 11.46 74.02 -55.94
C ALA A 12 12.59 74.20 -54.90
N ALA A 13 13.62 73.35 -54.99
CA ALA A 13 14.89 73.47 -54.28
C ALA A 13 15.82 74.48 -54.98
N THR A 14 16.57 75.29 -54.22
CA THR A 14 17.88 75.83 -54.62
C THR A 14 18.80 75.96 -53.40
N LEU A 15 20.10 75.99 -53.70
CA LEU A 15 21.23 75.46 -52.94
C LEU A 15 22.15 76.60 -52.44
N LEU A 16 22.97 76.31 -51.42
CA LEU A 16 24.37 76.73 -51.20
C LEU A 16 24.71 77.62 -49.97
N ALA A 17 25.86 77.26 -49.38
CA ALA A 17 26.53 77.63 -48.12
C ALA A 17 27.06 79.10 -48.04
N VAL A 18 27.62 79.69 -46.97
CA VAL A 18 28.67 79.30 -45.99
C VAL A 18 28.62 80.28 -44.77
N ALA A 19 29.06 79.86 -43.57
CA ALA A 19 29.20 80.61 -42.30
C ALA A 19 30.42 81.60 -42.27
N PRO A 20 30.92 82.16 -41.12
CA PRO A 20 30.42 82.35 -39.74
C PRO A 20 30.60 83.81 -39.23
N ILE A 21 30.42 84.12 -37.93
CA ILE A 21 31.31 84.94 -37.06
C ILE A 21 30.72 85.05 -35.63
N ALA A 22 31.60 84.83 -34.64
CA ALA A 22 31.36 84.85 -33.20
C ALA A 22 31.65 86.20 -32.55
N ALA A 23 31.01 86.50 -31.39
CA ALA A 23 31.48 87.37 -30.29
C ALA A 23 30.49 87.30 -29.09
N PRO A 24 30.80 87.79 -27.87
CA PRO A 24 31.66 87.14 -26.86
C PRO A 24 31.06 87.21 -25.42
N VAL A 25 31.92 86.95 -24.42
CA VAL A 25 31.96 87.45 -23.02
C VAL A 25 31.84 86.37 -21.92
N VAL A 26 32.88 86.32 -21.08
CA VAL A 26 33.03 85.50 -19.87
C VAL A 26 33.38 86.42 -18.69
N SER A 27 32.95 85.98 -17.50
CA SER A 27 33.43 86.25 -16.13
C SER A 27 32.96 87.53 -15.38
N ASN A 28 32.08 87.34 -14.39
CA ASN A 28 32.45 87.31 -12.96
C ASN A 28 31.26 86.94 -12.02
N ALA A 29 31.49 85.88 -11.23
CA ALA A 29 30.95 85.42 -9.93
C ALA A 29 29.56 85.84 -9.37
N THR A 30 28.76 84.78 -9.16
CA THR A 30 27.89 84.41 -8.01
C THR A 30 26.85 85.40 -7.45
N THR A 31 25.59 85.10 -7.79
CA THR A 31 24.49 85.09 -6.81
C THR A 31 23.93 83.67 -6.75
N VAL A 32 24.08 83.01 -5.60
CA VAL A 32 23.34 81.78 -5.28
C VAL A 32 21.89 82.18 -5.10
N GLN A 33 21.01 81.71 -5.98
CA GLN A 33 19.58 81.80 -5.78
C GLN A 33 19.15 80.50 -5.06
N ALA A 34 18.66 80.64 -3.84
CA ALA A 34 17.99 79.56 -3.13
C ALA A 34 16.68 79.24 -3.88
N THR A 35 16.59 78.06 -4.49
CA THR A 35 15.30 77.49 -4.84
C THR A 35 14.82 76.69 -3.64
N THR A 36 13.81 77.24 -2.97
CA THR A 36 12.88 76.48 -2.16
C THR A 36 11.94 75.75 -3.10
N ASP A 37 12.34 74.57 -3.56
CA ASP A 37 11.38 73.54 -3.94
C ASP A 37 11.37 72.53 -2.78
N PRO A 38 10.22 72.23 -2.14
CA PRO A 38 10.17 71.08 -1.27
C PRO A 38 10.62 69.90 -2.11
N ALA A 39 11.61 69.13 -1.62
CA ALA A 39 12.12 67.97 -2.33
C ALA A 39 10.94 67.20 -2.92
N GLU A 40 10.75 67.28 -4.24
CA GLU A 40 9.94 66.30 -4.93
C GLU A 40 10.64 65.00 -4.56
N THR A 41 10.00 64.19 -3.72
CA THR A 41 10.42 62.81 -3.51
C THR A 41 10.43 62.21 -4.89
N GLU A 42 11.62 62.11 -5.47
CA GLU A 42 11.84 61.48 -6.77
C GLU A 42 11.12 60.14 -6.68
N VAL A 43 10.03 60.00 -7.44
CA VAL A 43 9.22 58.79 -7.39
C VAL A 43 10.13 57.67 -7.87
N ALA A 44 10.61 56.84 -6.95
CA ALA A 44 11.40 55.68 -7.27
C ALA A 44 10.50 54.72 -8.06
N TYR A 45 10.95 54.32 -9.24
CA TYR A 45 10.36 53.27 -10.07
C TYR A 45 11.26 52.03 -9.99
N THR A 46 10.67 50.85 -10.10
CA THR A 46 11.45 49.61 -10.21
C THR A 46 12.23 49.57 -11.53
N THR A 47 13.37 48.89 -11.53
CA THR A 47 14.09 48.53 -12.74
C THR A 47 13.62 47.17 -13.28
N ALA A 48 13.93 46.86 -14.54
CA ALA A 48 13.64 45.53 -15.10
C ALA A 48 14.47 44.42 -14.42
N ASP A 49 15.73 44.73 -14.11
CA ASP A 49 16.63 43.84 -13.38
C ASP A 49 16.14 43.65 -11.93
N GLY A 50 15.78 44.73 -11.23
CA GLY A 50 15.20 44.64 -9.89
C GLY A 50 13.89 43.85 -9.83
N ALA A 51 13.05 43.94 -10.87
CA ALA A 51 11.86 43.08 -10.98
C ALA A 51 12.23 41.60 -11.15
N THR A 52 13.19 41.31 -12.04
CA THR A 52 13.73 39.95 -12.27
C THR A 52 14.34 39.39 -10.99
N ASP A 53 15.17 40.16 -10.29
CA ASP A 53 15.86 39.76 -9.07
C ASP A 53 14.87 39.51 -7.93
N TYR A 54 13.91 40.43 -7.74
CA TYR A 54 12.88 40.27 -6.73
C TYR A 54 12.06 39.01 -6.95
N LEU A 55 11.57 38.78 -8.17
CA LEU A 55 10.77 37.60 -8.51
C LEU A 55 11.61 36.32 -8.54
N GLY A 56 12.91 36.43 -8.81
CA GLY A 56 13.89 35.35 -8.80
C GLY A 56 14.11 34.75 -7.41
N GLN A 57 13.80 35.51 -6.35
CA GLN A 57 13.86 35.04 -4.97
C GLN A 57 12.96 33.84 -4.69
N PHE A 58 11.86 33.67 -5.42
CA PHE A 58 10.83 32.67 -5.14
C PHE A 58 10.89 31.54 -6.16
N ARG A 59 10.91 30.28 -5.73
CA ARG A 59 10.98 29.11 -6.64
C ARG A 59 10.05 28.00 -6.19
N ASP A 60 9.80 27.04 -7.05
CA ASP A 60 9.05 25.84 -6.69
C ASP A 60 9.62 25.20 -5.41
N LYS A 61 8.73 24.78 -4.52
CA LYS A 61 9.07 24.22 -3.22
C LYS A 61 8.57 22.79 -3.15
N THR A 62 9.50 21.85 -3.04
CA THR A 62 9.21 20.47 -2.67
C THR A 62 9.46 20.31 -1.17
N TYR A 63 8.51 19.67 -0.49
CA TYR A 63 8.58 19.38 0.94
C TYR A 63 8.99 17.94 1.19
N SER A 64 9.75 17.72 2.26
CA SER A 64 9.90 16.41 2.89
C SER A 64 8.67 16.06 3.74
N THR A 65 8.48 14.79 4.09
CA THR A 65 7.42 14.35 5.02
C THR A 65 7.55 14.96 6.41
N SER A 66 8.76 15.40 6.79
CA SER A 66 9.05 16.07 8.07
C SER A 66 8.80 17.58 8.06
N ASP A 67 8.58 18.18 6.89
CA ASP A 67 8.49 19.64 6.78
C ASP A 67 7.10 20.13 7.19
N THR A 68 7.05 21.27 7.89
CA THR A 68 5.79 21.93 8.22
C THR A 68 5.36 22.86 7.09
N ILE A 69 4.25 22.54 6.43
CA ILE A 69 3.61 23.44 5.46
C ILE A 69 2.80 24.48 6.23
N ARG A 70 3.08 25.78 6.00
CA ARG A 70 2.39 26.90 6.65
C ARG A 70 1.09 27.18 5.91
N THR A 71 0.12 27.74 6.62
CA THR A 71 -1.18 28.09 6.05
C THR A 71 -1.06 29.20 5.01
N PHE A 72 -1.85 29.08 3.95
CA PHE A 72 -2.12 30.13 2.98
C PHE A 72 -3.30 30.99 3.46
N ASP A 73 -3.06 32.27 3.72
CA ASP A 73 -4.00 33.14 4.46
C ASP A 73 -4.36 34.44 3.72
N LEU A 74 -4.08 34.52 2.41
CA LEU A 74 -4.49 35.67 1.60
C LEU A 74 -6.03 35.80 1.53
N VAL A 75 -6.51 37.03 1.36
CA VAL A 75 -7.93 37.39 1.45
C VAL A 75 -8.54 37.52 0.06
N GLN A 76 -9.62 36.76 -0.21
CA GLN A 76 -10.35 36.79 -1.48
C GLN A 76 -10.85 38.20 -1.82
N GLY A 77 -10.54 38.67 -3.03
CA GLY A 77 -10.94 39.99 -3.54
C GLY A 77 -10.05 41.13 -3.05
N THR A 78 -9.09 40.89 -2.17
CA THR A 78 -8.13 41.90 -1.69
C THR A 78 -6.70 41.55 -2.07
N THR A 79 -6.24 40.36 -1.67
CA THR A 79 -4.89 39.84 -1.98
C THR A 79 -4.92 38.52 -2.75
N TYR A 80 -6.09 37.90 -2.91
CA TYR A 80 -6.29 36.67 -3.67
C TYR A 80 -7.44 36.80 -4.69
N GLY A 81 -7.29 36.22 -5.89
CA GLY A 81 -8.27 36.28 -6.98
C GLY A 81 -7.80 37.08 -8.19
N THR A 82 -8.74 37.64 -8.94
CA THR A 82 -8.49 38.44 -10.16
C THR A 82 -8.84 39.91 -9.93
N ASN A 83 -8.39 40.79 -10.82
CA ASN A 83 -8.63 42.24 -10.76
C ASN A 83 -8.17 42.88 -9.44
N LEU A 84 -7.02 42.40 -8.94
CA LEU A 84 -6.42 42.91 -7.73
C LEU A 84 -5.69 44.23 -7.99
N SER A 85 -5.51 45.01 -6.93
CA SER A 85 -4.66 46.20 -6.90
C SER A 85 -3.93 46.24 -5.57
N THR A 86 -3.01 45.28 -5.37
CA THR A 86 -2.28 45.11 -4.11
C THR A 86 -0.77 45.13 -4.31
N THR A 87 0.00 45.31 -3.23
CA THR A 87 1.46 45.36 -3.28
C THR A 87 2.09 43.97 -3.35
N PRO A 88 3.31 43.82 -3.89
CA PRO A 88 4.03 42.56 -3.87
C PRO A 88 4.28 42.07 -2.44
N THR A 89 4.59 42.97 -1.50
CA THR A 89 4.78 42.63 -0.09
C THR A 89 3.55 41.98 0.54
N ALA A 90 2.34 42.41 0.17
CA ALA A 90 1.10 41.84 0.70
C ALA A 90 0.81 40.41 0.19
N VAL A 91 1.44 39.98 -0.91
CA VAL A 91 1.27 38.65 -1.51
C VAL A 91 2.46 37.75 -1.20
N PHE A 92 3.68 38.22 -1.49
CA PHE A 92 4.91 37.45 -1.28
C PHE A 92 5.33 37.36 0.20
N GLY A 93 4.75 38.19 1.07
CA GLY A 93 4.85 38.07 2.53
C GLY A 93 3.86 37.09 3.15
N ASP A 94 3.00 36.43 2.37
CA ASP A 94 2.15 35.34 2.86
C ASP A 94 3.00 34.20 3.44
N SER A 95 2.55 33.64 4.56
CA SER A 95 3.29 32.61 5.32
C SER A 95 3.64 31.38 4.49
N LEU A 96 2.78 30.94 3.56
CA LEU A 96 3.08 29.84 2.65
C LEU A 96 4.01 30.31 1.53
N ILE A 97 3.69 31.42 0.86
CA ILE A 97 4.47 31.91 -0.28
C ILE A 97 5.91 32.22 0.13
N GLU A 98 6.13 32.78 1.31
CA GLU A 98 7.46 33.08 1.86
C GLU A 98 8.36 31.82 1.93
N GLN A 99 7.80 30.62 2.10
CA GLN A 99 8.59 29.39 2.13
C GLN A 99 9.24 29.02 0.80
N SER A 100 8.79 29.62 -0.30
CA SER A 100 9.40 29.47 -1.61
C SER A 100 10.64 30.34 -1.81
N LYS A 101 10.95 31.22 -0.84
CA LYS A 101 12.09 32.13 -0.90
C LYS A 101 13.41 31.37 -0.75
N VAL A 102 14.28 31.45 -1.76
CA VAL A 102 15.59 30.76 -1.79
C VAL A 102 16.79 31.71 -1.66
N ASN A 103 16.59 33.01 -1.87
CA ASN A 103 17.62 34.04 -1.70
C ASN A 103 16.98 35.41 -1.39
N SER A 104 17.83 36.38 -1.05
CA SER A 104 17.46 37.79 -0.95
C SER A 104 17.71 38.49 -2.30
N ALA A 105 16.89 39.48 -2.63
CA ALA A 105 17.11 40.37 -3.77
C ALA A 105 18.07 41.50 -3.41
N ASP A 106 18.90 41.87 -4.37
CA ASP A 106 19.82 43.00 -4.26
C ASP A 106 19.11 44.35 -4.41
N ASP A 107 18.00 44.38 -5.16
CA ASP A 107 17.10 45.53 -5.35
C ASP A 107 15.67 45.18 -4.89
N THR A 108 15.14 45.92 -3.91
CA THR A 108 13.78 45.72 -3.38
C THR A 108 12.76 46.72 -3.94
N SER A 109 13.14 47.57 -4.90
CA SER A 109 12.27 48.60 -5.50
C SER A 109 11.00 48.01 -6.14
N PHE A 110 11.04 46.76 -6.60
CA PHE A 110 9.83 46.09 -7.07
C PHE A 110 8.72 46.04 -6.00
N ALA A 111 9.11 45.79 -4.74
CA ALA A 111 8.20 45.60 -3.61
C ALA A 111 7.99 46.85 -2.76
N ASP A 112 9.03 47.67 -2.60
CA ASP A 112 9.08 48.76 -1.61
C ASP A 112 9.16 50.17 -2.21
N ALA A 113 9.20 50.32 -3.54
CA ALA A 113 9.30 51.65 -4.16
C ALA A 113 8.09 52.53 -3.84
N THR A 114 8.28 53.86 -3.92
CA THR A 114 7.21 54.87 -3.82
C THR A 114 6.09 54.69 -4.86
N ASN A 115 6.39 54.08 -6.01
CA ASN A 115 5.41 53.58 -6.95
C ASN A 115 5.70 52.08 -7.23
N PRO A 116 5.32 51.19 -6.30
CA PRO A 116 5.72 49.80 -6.36
C PRO A 116 5.00 49.08 -7.50
N ALA A 117 5.49 47.90 -7.86
CA ALA A 117 4.73 47.02 -8.73
C ALA A 117 3.34 46.76 -8.11
N THR A 118 2.37 46.40 -8.95
CA THR A 118 1.02 46.03 -8.51
C THR A 118 0.80 44.56 -8.86
N ILE A 119 0.34 43.77 -7.90
CA ILE A 119 -0.18 42.43 -8.16
C ILE A 119 -1.63 42.56 -8.63
N THR A 120 -1.88 42.05 -9.83
CA THR A 120 -3.16 42.19 -10.54
C THR A 120 -4.01 40.92 -10.48
N SER A 121 -3.38 39.77 -10.18
CA SER A 121 -4.07 38.53 -9.90
C SER A 121 -3.20 37.57 -9.11
N VAL A 122 -3.82 36.79 -8.22
CA VAL A 122 -3.23 35.60 -7.59
C VAL A 122 -4.25 34.48 -7.72
N GLN A 123 -3.92 33.43 -8.45
CA GLN A 123 -4.77 32.26 -8.60
C GLN A 123 -3.97 30.99 -8.33
N ALA A 124 -4.59 30.02 -7.67
CA ALA A 124 -3.98 28.73 -7.38
C ALA A 124 -4.72 27.60 -8.10
N TYR A 125 -3.99 26.59 -8.55
CA TYR A 125 -4.49 25.47 -9.34
C TYR A 125 -3.89 24.15 -8.87
N LEU A 126 -4.65 23.07 -9.01
CA LEU A 126 -4.08 21.72 -8.99
C LEU A 126 -3.32 21.45 -10.29
N SER A 127 -2.32 20.56 -10.23
CA SER A 127 -1.60 20.11 -11.41
C SER A 127 -2.56 19.63 -12.52
N GLY A 128 -2.43 20.18 -13.73
CA GLY A 128 -3.28 19.86 -14.88
C GLY A 128 -4.70 20.47 -14.84
N SER A 129 -5.09 21.16 -13.77
CA SER A 129 -6.38 21.87 -13.68
C SER A 129 -6.27 23.31 -14.19
N LYS A 130 -7.37 23.84 -14.73
CA LYS A 130 -7.53 25.27 -15.07
C LYS A 130 -8.53 25.98 -14.17
N THR A 131 -9.12 25.29 -13.20
CA THR A 131 -10.09 25.85 -12.27
C THR A 131 -9.36 26.41 -11.07
N ALA A 132 -9.52 27.71 -10.81
CA ALA A 132 -8.91 28.38 -9.67
C ALA A 132 -9.51 27.83 -8.37
N LEU A 133 -8.64 27.54 -7.40
CA LEU A 133 -9.01 27.07 -6.07
C LEU A 133 -9.45 28.23 -5.18
N SER A 134 -10.28 27.95 -4.18
CA SER A 134 -10.47 28.88 -3.06
C SER A 134 -9.27 28.81 -2.10
N VAL A 135 -9.08 29.81 -1.23
CA VAL A 135 -8.05 29.80 -0.18
C VAL A 135 -8.17 28.54 0.70
N GLY A 136 -9.39 28.16 1.06
CA GLY A 136 -9.65 26.94 1.83
C GLY A 136 -9.26 25.67 1.07
N ASP A 137 -9.55 25.60 -0.23
CA ASP A 137 -9.20 24.46 -1.07
C ASP A 137 -7.69 24.36 -1.29
N VAL A 138 -6.95 25.47 -1.35
CA VAL A 138 -5.48 25.46 -1.38
C VAL A 138 -4.94 24.74 -0.15
N ASN A 139 -5.33 25.20 1.05
CA ASN A 139 -4.88 24.61 2.31
C ASN A 139 -5.26 23.13 2.43
N LYS A 140 -6.49 22.80 2.04
CA LYS A 140 -6.98 21.41 2.01
C LYS A 140 -6.19 20.53 1.06
N ASN A 141 -5.86 21.01 -0.14
CA ASN A 141 -5.14 20.19 -1.11
C ASN A 141 -3.68 19.96 -0.69
N LEU A 142 -3.02 20.99 -0.15
CA LEU A 142 -1.66 20.85 0.38
C LEU A 142 -1.60 19.87 1.57
N SER A 143 -2.59 19.89 2.46
CA SER A 143 -2.66 18.94 3.58
C SER A 143 -2.97 17.50 3.15
N LEU A 144 -3.64 17.32 2.01
CA LEU A 144 -3.90 16.02 1.38
C LEU A 144 -2.72 15.51 0.55
N GLY A 145 -1.60 16.22 0.52
CA GLY A 145 -0.41 15.82 -0.24
C GLY A 145 -0.47 16.19 -1.73
N ASN A 146 -1.46 16.96 -2.17
CA ASN A 146 -1.57 17.37 -3.58
C ASN A 146 -0.71 18.60 -3.86
N ALA A 147 -0.04 18.60 -5.01
CA ALA A 147 0.71 19.77 -5.47
C ALA A 147 -0.24 20.91 -5.88
N VAL A 148 0.06 22.13 -5.44
CA VAL A 148 -0.68 23.36 -5.78
C VAL A 148 0.26 24.35 -6.45
N THR A 149 -0.16 24.89 -7.59
CA THR A 149 0.58 25.89 -8.38
C THR A 149 -0.10 27.24 -8.30
N PHE A 150 0.65 28.27 -7.95
CA PHE A 150 0.19 29.65 -7.93
C PHE A 150 0.68 30.39 -9.17
N ASP A 151 -0.22 31.11 -9.81
CA ASP A 151 0.08 32.12 -10.81
C ASP A 151 -0.18 33.51 -10.22
N ILE A 152 0.88 34.30 -10.08
CA ILE A 152 0.88 35.64 -9.53
C ILE A 152 1.17 36.63 -10.65
N ALA A 153 0.12 37.26 -11.18
CA ALA A 153 0.22 38.26 -12.23
C ALA A 153 0.58 39.63 -11.64
N TYR A 154 1.53 40.31 -12.26
CA TYR A 154 2.04 41.61 -11.82
C TYR A 154 2.10 42.63 -12.96
N SER A 155 2.17 43.90 -12.58
CA SER A 155 2.35 45.05 -13.46
C SER A 155 3.25 46.09 -12.81
N TYR A 156 4.20 46.66 -13.54
CA TYR A 156 5.05 47.74 -13.03
C TYR A 156 5.45 48.72 -14.13
N LYS A 157 5.95 49.89 -13.75
CA LYS A 157 6.52 50.90 -14.64
C LYS A 157 7.96 51.18 -14.25
N THR A 158 8.80 51.52 -15.22
CA THR A 158 10.20 51.91 -15.00
C THR A 158 10.40 53.43 -14.98
N SER A 159 9.39 54.19 -15.38
CA SER A 159 9.30 55.65 -15.28
C SER A 159 7.85 56.12 -15.41
N ALA A 160 7.56 57.39 -15.11
CA ALA A 160 6.23 57.97 -15.22
C ALA A 160 5.60 57.81 -16.62
N SER A 161 6.41 58.01 -17.66
CA SER A 161 6.01 57.96 -19.07
C SER A 161 6.11 56.56 -19.70
N SER A 162 6.74 55.60 -19.02
CA SER A 162 6.84 54.22 -19.52
C SER A 162 5.47 53.53 -19.56
N ALA A 163 5.29 52.69 -20.59
CA ALA A 163 4.20 51.71 -20.61
C ALA A 163 4.41 50.70 -19.48
N ALA A 164 3.32 50.18 -18.93
CA ALA A 164 3.41 49.17 -17.90
C ALA A 164 3.93 47.85 -18.47
N THR A 165 4.96 47.30 -17.84
CA THR A 165 5.40 45.92 -18.06
C THR A 165 4.55 44.99 -17.22
N THR A 166 4.05 43.93 -17.82
CA THR A 166 3.27 42.90 -17.13
C THR A 166 3.93 41.53 -17.25
N GLY A 167 3.62 40.65 -16.31
CA GLY A 167 4.08 39.27 -16.34
C GLY A 167 3.37 38.41 -15.30
N THR A 168 3.74 37.14 -15.26
CA THR A 168 3.22 36.17 -14.30
C THR A 168 4.39 35.42 -13.68
N LYS A 169 4.38 35.35 -12.35
CA LYS A 169 5.26 34.48 -11.58
C LYS A 169 4.51 33.21 -11.21
N THR A 170 5.04 32.07 -11.64
CA THR A 170 4.52 30.76 -11.26
C THR A 170 5.37 30.16 -10.13
N ILE A 171 4.72 29.60 -9.11
CA ILE A 171 5.35 28.89 -8.00
C ILE A 171 4.52 27.64 -7.69
N THR A 172 5.15 26.47 -7.72
CA THR A 172 4.51 25.21 -7.35
C THR A 172 4.99 24.72 -5.98
N PHE A 173 4.04 24.46 -5.09
CA PHE A 173 4.27 23.80 -3.80
C PHE A 173 3.89 22.33 -3.93
N THR A 174 4.86 21.44 -3.71
CA THR A 174 4.71 19.98 -3.84
C THR A 174 4.98 19.33 -2.49
N PRO A 175 3.94 19.00 -1.72
CA PRO A 175 4.07 18.16 -0.54
C PRO A 175 4.71 16.82 -0.90
N ALA A 176 5.51 16.24 0.00
CA ALA A 176 5.79 14.82 -0.07
C ALA A 176 4.47 14.07 0.13
N THR A 177 4.09 13.23 -0.83
CA THR A 177 2.92 12.36 -0.67
C THR A 177 3.25 11.29 0.37
N THR A 178 2.72 11.41 1.59
CA THR A 178 2.29 10.20 2.27
C THR A 178 1.02 9.78 1.55
N THR A 179 1.08 8.71 0.75
CA THR A 179 -0.14 8.11 0.22
C THR A 179 -1.01 7.65 1.39
N THR A 180 -1.87 8.50 1.91
CA THR A 180 -2.97 8.07 2.78
C THR A 180 -4.06 7.55 1.85
N SER A 181 -3.83 6.39 1.25
CA SER A 181 -4.90 5.59 0.69
C SER A 181 -5.89 5.33 1.81
N SER A 182 -7.05 5.99 1.78
CA SER A 182 -8.11 5.72 2.75
C SER A 182 -8.49 4.24 2.66
N THR A 183 -8.33 3.50 3.75
CA THR A 183 -8.80 2.12 3.84
C THR A 183 -10.33 2.16 3.82
N THR A 184 -10.95 1.60 2.78
CA THR A 184 -12.41 1.52 2.65
C THR A 184 -12.93 0.09 2.79
N LYS A 185 -12.02 -0.86 2.96
CA LYS A 185 -12.30 -2.27 3.19
C LYS A 185 -11.19 -2.86 4.04
N ALA A 186 -11.52 -3.78 4.94
CA ALA A 186 -10.55 -4.66 5.57
C ALA A 186 -11.03 -6.11 5.44
N ALA A 187 -10.31 -6.90 4.65
CA ALA A 187 -10.53 -8.33 4.48
C ALA A 187 -9.56 -9.09 5.38
N VAL A 188 -10.07 -9.63 6.48
CA VAL A 188 -9.29 -10.34 7.49
C VAL A 188 -9.30 -11.83 7.20
N THR A 189 -8.14 -12.47 7.28
CA THR A 189 -8.02 -13.92 7.28
C THR A 189 -7.14 -14.39 8.42
N TYR A 190 -7.45 -15.55 8.99
CA TYR A 190 -6.62 -16.20 10.01
C TYR A 190 -6.91 -17.71 10.07
N THR A 191 -5.96 -18.49 10.56
CA THR A 191 -6.12 -19.95 10.69
C THR A 191 -6.96 -20.30 11.91
N THR A 192 -8.04 -21.04 11.65
CA THR A 192 -8.82 -21.73 12.68
C THR A 192 -9.56 -22.92 12.05
N PRO A 193 -9.60 -24.10 12.69
CA PRO A 193 -8.89 -24.45 13.93
C PRO A 193 -7.36 -24.57 13.71
N ILE A 194 -6.59 -24.55 14.79
CA ILE A 194 -5.22 -25.08 14.83
C ILE A 194 -5.20 -26.39 15.61
N SER A 195 -4.24 -27.26 15.32
CA SER A 195 -4.01 -28.51 16.05
C SER A 195 -2.75 -28.41 16.91
N VAL A 196 -2.79 -28.98 18.10
CA VAL A 196 -1.65 -29.09 19.00
C VAL A 196 -1.58 -30.51 19.56
N GLU A 197 -0.38 -30.97 19.89
CA GLU A 197 -0.23 -32.25 20.57
C GLU A 197 -0.93 -32.25 21.94
N ALA A 198 -1.47 -33.40 22.34
CA ALA A 198 -1.93 -33.60 23.71
C ALA A 198 -0.79 -33.34 24.69
N ASN A 199 -1.13 -32.82 25.86
CA ASN A 199 -0.22 -32.47 26.94
C ASN A 199 0.86 -31.43 26.56
N SER A 200 0.75 -30.81 25.38
CA SER A 200 1.67 -29.76 24.97
C SER A 200 1.48 -28.51 25.82
N ASN A 201 2.59 -27.80 26.04
CA ASN A 201 2.58 -26.60 26.85
C ASN A 201 1.83 -25.47 26.12
N PRO A 202 0.81 -24.83 26.75
CA PRO A 202 0.06 -23.74 26.14
C PRO A 202 0.93 -22.55 25.72
N VAL A 203 2.11 -22.39 26.33
CA VAL A 203 3.11 -21.38 25.92
C VAL A 203 3.43 -21.48 24.43
N ALA A 204 3.45 -22.67 23.83
CA ALA A 204 3.68 -22.83 22.40
C ALA A 204 2.66 -22.04 21.57
N THR A 205 1.36 -22.15 21.88
CA THR A 205 0.30 -21.38 21.16
C THR A 205 0.32 -19.87 21.47
N LYS A 206 0.94 -19.44 22.57
CA LYS A 206 1.11 -18.02 22.91
C LYS A 206 2.33 -17.39 22.23
N LEU A 207 3.39 -18.18 22.08
CA LEU A 207 4.63 -17.83 21.38
C LEU A 207 4.56 -18.14 19.89
N ASP A 208 3.51 -18.82 19.46
CA ASP A 208 3.30 -19.17 18.07
C ASP A 208 3.33 -17.88 17.24
N SER A 209 4.44 -17.72 16.53
CA SER A 209 4.64 -16.65 15.57
C SER A 209 3.63 -16.71 14.42
N SER A 210 2.75 -17.74 14.38
CA SER A 210 1.54 -17.79 13.55
C SER A 210 0.56 -16.65 13.79
N VAL A 211 0.81 -15.66 14.65
CA VAL A 211 0.21 -14.33 14.41
C VAL A 211 0.53 -13.78 13.01
N SER A 212 1.52 -14.34 12.32
CA SER A 212 1.80 -14.20 10.88
C SER A 212 0.73 -14.81 9.95
N ASN A 213 -0.21 -15.62 10.44
CA ASN A 213 -1.35 -16.10 9.66
C ASN A 213 -2.53 -15.13 9.66
N VAL A 214 -2.50 -14.11 10.52
CA VAL A 214 -3.46 -13.02 10.48
C VAL A 214 -3.04 -12.10 9.35
N SER A 215 -3.87 -12.03 8.32
CA SER A 215 -3.73 -11.09 7.22
C SER A 215 -4.91 -10.14 7.24
N ILE A 216 -4.65 -8.88 6.95
CA ILE A 216 -5.66 -7.85 6.75
C ILE A 216 -5.33 -7.16 5.45
N LYS A 217 -6.17 -7.36 4.44
CA LYS A 217 -6.00 -6.71 3.14
C LYS A 217 -6.97 -5.56 2.95
N ASP A 218 -6.48 -4.47 2.38
CA ASP A 218 -7.30 -3.32 2.04
C ASP A 218 -8.11 -3.52 0.74
N GLN A 219 -8.80 -2.47 0.27
CA GLN A 219 -9.58 -2.52 -0.97
C GLN A 219 -8.75 -2.79 -2.24
N THR A 220 -7.44 -2.57 -2.20
CA THR A 220 -6.52 -2.83 -3.30
C THR A 220 -5.87 -4.21 -3.21
N GLY A 221 -6.08 -4.92 -2.10
CA GLY A 221 -5.42 -6.19 -1.80
C GLY A 221 -4.07 -6.03 -1.10
N ALA A 222 -3.69 -4.81 -0.70
CA ALA A 222 -2.45 -4.55 0.01
C ALA A 222 -2.53 -5.08 1.45
N GLU A 223 -1.45 -5.73 1.90
CA GLU A 223 -1.34 -6.28 3.24
C GLU A 223 -1.08 -5.16 4.27
N LEU A 224 -1.92 -5.10 5.31
CA LEU A 224 -1.82 -4.12 6.40
C LEU A 224 -1.12 -4.72 7.63
N VAL A 225 -1.17 -6.04 7.83
CA VAL A 225 -0.40 -6.69 8.90
C VAL A 225 1.08 -6.69 8.52
N GLY A 226 1.93 -6.25 9.46
CA GLY A 226 3.37 -6.02 9.20
C GLY A 226 3.69 -4.61 8.70
N ASN A 227 2.68 -3.80 8.36
CA ASN A 227 2.86 -2.36 8.14
C ASN A 227 2.75 -1.63 9.50
N ALA A 228 3.88 -1.12 9.98
CA ALA A 228 3.98 -0.44 11.28
C ALA A 228 3.24 0.89 11.36
N ASP A 229 2.79 1.46 10.23
CA ASP A 229 1.95 2.67 10.19
C ASP A 229 0.44 2.34 10.29
N GLN A 230 0.07 1.06 10.16
CA GLN A 230 -1.33 0.60 10.09
C GLN A 230 -1.68 -0.31 11.27
N VAL A 231 -0.83 -1.31 11.55
CA VAL A 231 -1.05 -2.31 12.59
C VAL A 231 0.06 -2.21 13.63
N LEU A 232 -0.33 -1.87 14.86
CA LEU A 232 0.59 -1.73 16.00
C LEU A 232 1.04 -3.10 16.52
N SER A 233 0.12 -4.06 16.59
CA SER A 233 0.43 -5.40 17.09
C SER A 233 -0.63 -6.42 16.71
N VAL A 234 -0.21 -7.67 16.56
CA VAL A 234 -1.07 -8.85 16.56
C VAL A 234 -0.61 -9.75 17.70
N SER A 235 -1.51 -10.16 18.60
CA SER A 235 -1.11 -10.92 19.80
C SER A 235 -2.18 -11.91 20.24
N PRO A 236 -1.84 -13.20 20.48
CA PRO A 236 -2.76 -14.14 21.09
C PRO A 236 -2.99 -13.77 22.57
N ALA A 237 -4.22 -13.92 23.04
CA ALA A 237 -4.56 -13.75 24.44
C ALA A 237 -3.94 -14.87 25.30
N SER A 238 -3.63 -14.55 26.55
CA SER A 238 -3.09 -15.53 27.51
C SER A 238 -4.15 -16.51 28.03
N THR A 239 -5.43 -16.18 27.86
CA THR A 239 -6.59 -16.89 28.36
C THR A 239 -7.13 -17.84 27.31
N TYR A 240 -7.52 -19.03 27.75
CA TYR A 240 -8.23 -20.02 26.94
C TYR A 240 -9.64 -20.21 27.48
N TYR A 241 -10.55 -20.60 26.61
CA TYR A 241 -11.95 -20.87 26.96
C TYR A 241 -12.34 -22.28 26.52
N THR A 242 -13.31 -22.86 27.21
CA THR A 242 -13.85 -24.19 26.87
C THR A 242 -14.95 -24.13 25.82
N THR A 243 -15.50 -22.95 25.52
CA THR A 243 -16.52 -22.76 24.49
C THR A 243 -16.25 -21.51 23.65
N LEU A 244 -16.67 -21.53 22.38
CA LEU A 244 -16.60 -20.39 21.48
C LEU A 244 -17.35 -19.18 22.06
N LYS A 245 -18.54 -19.41 22.60
CA LYS A 245 -19.42 -18.35 23.12
C LYS A 245 -18.80 -17.59 24.30
N ASP A 246 -18.08 -18.30 25.16
CA ASP A 246 -17.39 -17.67 26.30
C ASP A 246 -16.15 -16.88 25.83
N ALA A 247 -15.43 -17.40 24.83
CA ALA A 247 -14.33 -16.66 24.18
C ALA A 247 -14.81 -15.40 23.47
N GLU A 248 -15.97 -15.44 22.82
CA GLU A 248 -16.59 -14.26 22.18
C GLU A 248 -17.02 -13.21 23.22
N LYS A 249 -17.48 -13.66 24.40
CA LYS A 249 -17.80 -12.76 25.52
C LYS A 249 -16.56 -12.08 26.07
N ASN A 250 -15.42 -12.77 26.10
CA ASN A 250 -14.11 -12.27 26.49
C ASN A 250 -14.10 -11.47 27.82
N ASP A 251 -14.85 -11.94 28.83
CA ASP A 251 -14.95 -11.26 30.14
C ASP A 251 -13.87 -11.70 31.15
N GLY A 252 -12.94 -12.54 30.71
CA GLY A 252 -11.85 -13.10 31.51
C GLY A 252 -12.28 -13.98 32.70
N THR A 253 -13.56 -14.33 32.82
CA THR A 253 -14.08 -15.02 34.01
C THR A 253 -14.99 -16.19 33.70
N THR A 254 -15.90 -16.07 32.73
CA THR A 254 -16.82 -17.14 32.34
C THR A 254 -16.15 -18.11 31.39
N GLY A 255 -16.31 -19.42 31.62
CA GLY A 255 -15.84 -20.46 30.68
C GLY A 255 -14.34 -20.52 30.45
N VAL A 256 -13.53 -19.90 31.32
CA VAL A 256 -12.07 -19.90 31.24
C VAL A 256 -11.55 -21.31 31.53
N ALA A 257 -10.77 -21.85 30.60
CA ALA A 257 -10.13 -23.15 30.74
C ALA A 257 -8.94 -23.06 31.71
N THR A 258 -8.87 -24.01 32.64
CA THR A 258 -7.70 -24.20 33.50
C THR A 258 -6.78 -25.22 32.84
N ILE A 259 -5.62 -24.76 32.37
CA ILE A 259 -4.59 -25.62 31.76
C ILE A 259 -3.46 -25.73 32.77
N GLY A 260 -3.28 -26.94 33.32
CA GLY A 260 -2.30 -27.24 34.36
C GLY A 260 -0.88 -27.44 33.81
N THR A 261 -0.01 -27.98 34.66
CA THR A 261 1.36 -28.38 34.28
C THR A 261 1.38 -29.46 33.20
N ASP A 262 0.30 -30.23 33.10
CA ASP A 262 0.16 -31.34 32.16
C ASP A 262 -0.20 -30.86 30.75
N GLY A 263 -0.35 -29.55 30.52
CA GLY A 263 -0.61 -28.99 29.19
C GLY A 263 -2.06 -29.13 28.74
N PHE A 264 -2.31 -29.01 27.43
CA PHE A 264 -3.65 -29.17 26.85
C PHE A 264 -4.16 -30.60 27.05
N ALA A 265 -5.38 -30.74 27.60
CA ALA A 265 -5.96 -32.07 27.79
C ALA A 265 -6.26 -32.72 26.43
N ALA A 266 -6.00 -34.02 26.33
CA ALA A 266 -6.28 -34.79 25.13
C ALA A 266 -7.74 -34.69 24.68
N ASP A 267 -7.97 -34.82 23.37
CA ASP A 267 -9.28 -34.88 22.72
C ASP A 267 -10.20 -33.70 23.10
N THR A 268 -9.60 -32.55 23.41
CA THR A 268 -10.29 -31.36 23.91
C THR A 268 -10.07 -30.19 22.97
N THR A 269 -11.16 -29.49 22.63
CA THR A 269 -11.09 -28.21 21.93
C THR A 269 -11.09 -27.06 22.92
N TYR A 270 -10.11 -26.18 22.78
CA TYR A 270 -10.02 -24.90 23.48
C TYR A 270 -10.24 -23.75 22.50
N TYR A 271 -10.57 -22.58 23.02
CA TYR A 271 -10.74 -21.36 22.24
C TYR A 271 -9.81 -20.27 22.76
N GLN A 272 -9.16 -19.56 21.85
CA GLN A 272 -8.22 -18.49 22.20
C GLN A 272 -8.48 -17.28 21.31
N ASN A 273 -8.54 -16.11 21.94
CA ASN A 273 -8.66 -14.85 21.22
C ASN A 273 -7.30 -14.41 20.65
N ILE A 274 -7.30 -13.77 19.48
CA ILE A 274 -6.17 -13.07 18.88
C ILE A 274 -6.58 -11.61 18.73
N VAL A 275 -5.78 -10.70 19.28
CA VAL A 275 -6.08 -9.26 19.27
C VAL A 275 -5.16 -8.57 18.27
N VAL A 276 -5.75 -7.94 17.26
CA VAL A 276 -5.09 -6.99 16.37
C VAL A 276 -5.36 -5.58 16.87
N LYS A 277 -4.32 -4.78 17.04
CA LYS A 277 -4.41 -3.36 17.39
C LYS A 277 -3.96 -2.51 16.22
N SER A 278 -4.79 -1.57 15.76
CA SER A 278 -4.38 -0.59 14.76
C SER A 278 -3.51 0.50 15.40
N VAL A 279 -2.71 1.17 14.56
CA VAL A 279 -2.04 2.42 14.96
C VAL A 279 -3.09 3.52 15.00
N LYS A 280 -3.10 4.31 16.07
CA LYS A 280 -4.07 5.38 16.25
C LYS A 280 -3.99 6.39 15.10
N SER A 281 -5.16 6.79 14.59
CA SER A 281 -5.34 7.68 13.44
C SER A 281 -4.80 7.16 12.10
N SER A 282 -4.37 5.89 12.02
CA SER A 282 -4.06 5.23 10.74
C SER A 282 -5.31 5.09 9.86
N THR A 283 -5.12 4.71 8.60
CA THR A 283 -6.25 4.53 7.69
C THR A 283 -7.10 3.32 8.08
N LEU A 284 -6.48 2.24 8.59
CA LEU A 284 -7.18 1.10 9.20
C LEU A 284 -7.96 1.51 10.46
N ASP A 285 -7.37 2.32 11.35
CA ASP A 285 -8.04 2.80 12.57
C ASP A 285 -9.31 3.58 12.27
N ASN A 286 -9.20 4.58 11.38
CA ASN A 286 -10.34 5.39 10.96
C ASN A 286 -11.45 4.54 10.31
N TYR A 287 -11.07 3.54 9.51
CA TYR A 287 -12.02 2.60 8.93
C TYR A 287 -12.79 1.83 10.02
N LEU A 288 -12.08 1.20 10.97
CA LEU A 288 -12.70 0.42 12.06
C LEU A 288 -13.60 1.28 12.96
N GLU A 289 -13.19 2.51 13.27
CA GLU A 289 -14.02 3.45 14.04
C GLU A 289 -15.31 3.84 13.31
N ASN A 290 -15.27 3.98 11.98
CA ASN A 290 -16.45 4.28 11.20
C ASN A 290 -17.42 3.10 11.19
N GLN A 291 -16.91 1.86 11.07
CA GLN A 291 -17.72 0.64 11.17
C GLN A 291 -18.43 0.50 12.53
N LEU A 292 -17.85 1.03 13.61
CA LEU A 292 -18.48 1.06 14.94
C LEU A 292 -19.62 2.07 15.06
N LYS A 293 -19.57 3.17 14.30
CA LYS A 293 -20.53 4.29 14.35
C LYS A 293 -21.73 4.05 13.45
N ASP A 294 -21.50 3.47 12.29
CA ASP A 294 -22.52 3.22 11.27
C ASP A 294 -22.36 1.80 10.72
N SER A 295 -23.14 0.87 11.27
CA SER A 295 -23.13 -0.54 10.86
C SER A 295 -23.83 -0.79 9.52
N SER A 296 -24.19 0.27 8.76
CA SER A 296 -24.91 0.19 7.50
C SER A 296 -24.05 -0.22 6.30
N ASP A 297 -22.72 -0.21 6.43
CA ASP A 297 -21.80 -0.65 5.37
C ASP A 297 -21.09 -1.95 5.77
N GLY A 298 -21.71 -3.10 5.48
CA GLY A 298 -21.20 -4.44 5.80
C GLY A 298 -19.96 -4.85 4.99
N SER A 299 -18.87 -4.08 5.05
CA SER A 299 -17.66 -4.27 4.21
C SER A 299 -16.47 -4.95 4.90
N TYR A 300 -16.51 -5.10 6.24
CA TYR A 300 -15.52 -5.88 6.96
C TYR A 300 -15.82 -7.37 6.85
N THR A 301 -14.85 -8.13 6.35
CA THR A 301 -14.99 -9.59 6.22
C THR A 301 -13.94 -10.31 7.06
N ILE A 302 -14.33 -11.42 7.68
CA ILE A 302 -13.40 -12.38 8.28
C ILE A 302 -13.55 -13.68 7.50
N ASN A 303 -12.45 -14.24 6.98
CA ASN A 303 -12.47 -15.47 6.18
C ASN A 303 -13.54 -15.45 5.08
N GLY A 304 -13.74 -14.29 4.44
CA GLY A 304 -14.69 -14.11 3.33
C GLY A 304 -16.17 -13.91 3.72
N VAL A 305 -16.50 -13.91 5.01
CA VAL A 305 -17.88 -13.70 5.51
C VAL A 305 -18.04 -12.28 6.03
N THR A 306 -19.12 -11.60 5.61
CA THR A 306 -19.52 -10.28 6.15
C THR A 306 -20.10 -10.43 7.55
N TYR A 307 -19.47 -9.82 8.55
CA TYR A 307 -19.89 -9.97 9.95
C TYR A 307 -20.53 -8.70 10.51
N ALA A 308 -21.71 -8.86 11.10
CA ALA A 308 -22.28 -7.91 12.06
C ALA A 308 -21.85 -8.35 13.47
N ASN A 309 -20.74 -7.81 13.98
CA ASN A 309 -20.24 -7.77 15.37
C ASN A 309 -20.42 -8.98 16.35
N THR A 310 -20.90 -10.16 15.96
CA THR A 310 -21.25 -11.22 16.93
C THR A 310 -20.98 -12.66 16.48
N ASN A 311 -20.02 -12.90 15.58
CA ASN A 311 -19.58 -14.28 15.30
C ASN A 311 -18.09 -14.27 14.94
N ASN A 312 -17.26 -14.88 15.79
CA ASN A 312 -15.84 -15.17 15.55
C ASN A 312 -14.89 -13.99 15.23
N GLY A 313 -15.40 -12.76 15.31
CA GLY A 313 -14.59 -11.58 15.55
C GLY A 313 -15.40 -10.33 15.88
N THR A 314 -14.84 -9.50 16.75
CA THR A 314 -15.45 -8.28 17.26
C THR A 314 -14.50 -7.09 17.09
N ILE A 315 -15.07 -5.93 16.82
CA ILE A 315 -14.31 -4.67 16.79
C ILE A 315 -14.63 -3.86 18.05
N ALA A 316 -13.64 -3.15 18.57
CA ALA A 316 -13.80 -2.25 19.70
C ALA A 316 -13.12 -0.91 19.41
N ALA A 317 -13.70 0.16 19.96
CA ALA A 317 -13.21 1.52 19.76
C ALA A 317 -11.79 1.71 20.31
N ALA A 318 -11.10 2.72 19.79
CA ALA A 318 -9.79 3.12 20.29
C ALA A 318 -9.81 3.40 21.80
N SER A 319 -8.71 3.07 22.49
CA SER A 319 -8.57 3.31 23.92
C SER A 319 -7.17 3.84 24.25
N GLY A 320 -7.11 4.98 24.95
CA GLY A 320 -5.85 5.66 25.27
C GLY A 320 -5.09 6.05 24.00
N ASP A 321 -3.81 5.69 23.93
CA ASP A 321 -2.92 5.95 22.80
C ASP A 321 -3.01 4.91 21.68
N ASN A 322 -3.78 3.83 21.88
CA ASN A 322 -3.97 2.78 20.87
C ASN A 322 -5.15 3.12 19.95
N GLY A 323 -5.07 2.67 18.69
CA GLY A 323 -6.22 2.66 17.79
C GLY A 323 -7.25 1.58 18.15
N ALA A 324 -8.29 1.49 17.34
CA ALA A 324 -9.31 0.47 17.37
C ALA A 324 -8.72 -0.94 17.26
N THR A 325 -9.45 -1.92 17.81
CA THR A 325 -8.99 -3.31 17.87
C THR A 325 -9.94 -4.25 17.15
N ILE A 326 -9.39 -5.29 16.53
CA ILE A 326 -10.11 -6.46 16.06
C ILE A 326 -9.73 -7.62 16.97
N THR A 327 -10.72 -8.30 17.53
CA THR A 327 -10.52 -9.56 18.26
C THR A 327 -11.05 -10.70 17.41
N LEU A 328 -10.21 -11.70 17.12
CA LEU A 328 -10.56 -12.94 16.39
C LEU A 328 -10.55 -14.11 17.37
N THR A 329 -11.35 -15.15 17.16
CA THR A 329 -11.34 -16.33 18.05
C THR A 329 -10.95 -17.59 17.29
N ARG A 330 -9.81 -18.19 17.61
CA ARG A 330 -9.42 -19.49 17.02
C ARG A 330 -9.78 -20.65 17.93
N ALA A 331 -10.19 -21.77 17.32
CA ALA A 331 -10.26 -23.06 17.97
C ALA A 331 -8.88 -23.73 17.99
N ILE A 332 -8.55 -24.40 19.09
CA ILE A 332 -7.33 -25.16 19.31
C ILE A 332 -7.76 -26.58 19.64
N ASN A 333 -7.53 -27.50 18.73
CA ASN A 333 -7.83 -28.91 18.93
C ASN A 333 -6.58 -29.59 19.49
N ALA A 334 -6.65 -30.02 20.74
CA ALA A 334 -5.64 -30.90 21.30
C ALA A 334 -5.83 -32.30 20.71
N GLY A 335 -4.73 -32.90 20.23
CA GLY A 335 -4.69 -34.26 19.75
C GLY A 335 -5.08 -35.27 20.84
N SER A 336 -5.08 -36.54 20.48
CA SER A 336 -5.33 -37.61 21.45
C SER A 336 -4.12 -37.83 22.36
N ALA A 337 -4.35 -38.36 23.57
CA ALA A 337 -3.26 -38.69 24.48
C ALA A 337 -2.34 -39.72 23.82
N GLU A 338 -1.01 -39.54 23.89
CA GLU A 338 -0.08 -40.50 23.30
C GLU A 338 -0.42 -41.93 23.74
N ALA A 339 -0.74 -42.78 22.77
CA ALA A 339 -1.05 -44.16 23.02
C ALA A 339 0.26 -44.95 23.23
N ALA A 340 0.42 -45.50 24.43
CA ALA A 340 1.59 -46.31 24.79
C ALA A 340 1.64 -47.67 24.04
N ASP A 341 0.52 -48.07 23.43
CA ASP A 341 0.33 -49.41 22.86
C ASP A 341 0.54 -49.42 21.34
N TRP A 342 1.81 -49.38 20.92
CA TRP A 342 2.19 -49.52 19.52
C TRP A 342 2.13 -50.98 19.04
N THR A 343 1.34 -51.24 18.00
CA THR A 343 1.34 -52.52 17.28
C THR A 343 2.21 -52.40 16.04
N THR A 344 3.27 -53.21 15.97
CA THR A 344 4.21 -53.22 14.83
C THR A 344 3.86 -54.30 13.83
N THR A 345 3.84 -53.96 12.53
CA THR A 345 3.62 -54.88 11.41
C THR A 345 4.68 -54.72 10.34
N ALA A 346 4.96 -55.79 9.59
CA ALA A 346 5.88 -55.71 8.45
C ALA A 346 5.27 -54.83 7.34
N ASN A 347 6.06 -53.89 6.82
CA ASN A 347 5.65 -53.02 5.73
C ASN A 347 6.88 -52.56 4.94
N LYS A 348 7.14 -53.20 3.80
CA LYS A 348 8.33 -52.91 2.98
C LYS A 348 8.04 -51.83 1.96
N GLY A 349 8.96 -50.89 1.82
CA GLY A 349 8.83 -49.82 0.84
C GLY A 349 9.91 -48.75 1.00
N VAL A 350 9.62 -47.58 0.46
CA VAL A 350 10.41 -46.35 0.58
C VAL A 350 9.48 -45.28 1.15
N VAL A 351 9.95 -44.58 2.19
CA VAL A 351 9.33 -43.34 2.65
C VAL A 351 10.15 -42.14 2.19
N THR A 352 9.47 -41.11 1.70
CA THR A 352 10.10 -39.86 1.28
C THR A 352 9.65 -38.74 2.19
N THR A 353 10.57 -38.10 2.91
CA THR A 353 10.25 -36.94 3.77
C THR A 353 9.68 -35.79 2.95
N LYS A 354 8.65 -35.12 3.46
CA LYS A 354 8.00 -33.98 2.79
C LYS A 354 8.92 -32.75 2.72
N ASN A 355 8.43 -31.66 2.13
CA ASN A 355 9.16 -30.40 1.97
C ASN A 355 8.77 -29.33 3.02
N ASP A 356 7.87 -29.67 3.94
CA ASP A 356 7.21 -28.73 4.87
C ASP A 356 8.15 -28.26 5.99
N ALA A 357 9.17 -29.06 6.33
CA ALA A 357 10.21 -28.71 7.29
C ALA A 357 11.62 -28.83 6.68
N ALA A 358 12.62 -28.14 7.24
CA ALA A 358 14.01 -28.29 6.79
C ALA A 358 14.60 -29.66 7.18
N TYR A 359 14.12 -30.22 8.28
CA TYR A 359 14.49 -31.52 8.83
C TYR A 359 13.32 -32.10 9.62
N TYR A 360 13.32 -33.43 9.77
CA TYR A 360 12.31 -34.18 10.51
C TYR A 360 12.97 -35.00 11.62
N THR A 361 12.45 -34.90 12.84
CA THR A 361 12.96 -35.65 13.99
C THR A 361 12.48 -37.10 13.96
N LEU A 362 13.20 -37.98 14.66
CA LEU A 362 12.86 -39.40 14.75
C LEU A 362 12.38 -39.72 16.16
N LYS A 363 11.61 -40.80 16.28
CA LYS A 363 11.17 -41.40 17.53
C LYS A 363 11.91 -42.71 17.78
N ASP A 364 12.23 -43.01 19.03
CA ASP A 364 12.78 -44.31 19.41
C ASP A 364 11.67 -45.36 19.63
N ASP A 365 12.07 -46.57 20.05
CA ASP A 365 11.12 -47.66 20.33
C ASP A 365 10.13 -47.34 21.46
N ASN A 366 10.48 -46.45 22.39
CA ASN A 366 9.60 -45.96 23.46
C ASN A 366 8.76 -44.75 23.03
N ASN A 367 8.89 -44.32 21.77
CA ASN A 367 8.29 -43.11 21.21
C ASN A 367 8.91 -41.79 21.74
N ASP A 368 10.07 -41.85 22.38
CA ASP A 368 10.81 -40.67 22.79
C ASP A 368 11.50 -40.03 21.59
N THR A 369 11.49 -38.69 21.52
CA THR A 369 12.14 -37.97 20.41
C THR A 369 13.66 -38.10 20.49
N ILE A 370 14.27 -38.57 19.40
CA ILE A 370 15.72 -38.64 19.25
C ILE A 370 16.26 -37.26 18.89
N THR A 371 17.07 -36.67 19.78
CA THR A 371 17.51 -35.26 19.67
C THR A 371 18.79 -35.04 18.88
N ASN A 372 19.58 -36.09 18.65
CA ASN A 372 20.92 -35.97 18.04
C ASN A 372 20.98 -36.39 16.56
N ARG A 373 19.84 -36.67 15.93
CA ARG A 373 19.75 -37.01 14.50
C ARG A 373 18.39 -36.63 13.94
N ALA A 374 18.35 -36.33 12.64
CA ALA A 374 17.13 -35.98 11.90
C ALA A 374 17.29 -36.38 10.43
N LEU A 375 16.17 -36.48 9.72
CA LEU A 375 16.14 -36.69 8.28
C LEU A 375 16.02 -35.34 7.57
N ALA A 376 16.80 -35.12 6.51
CA ALA A 376 16.62 -33.93 5.67
C ALA A 376 15.36 -34.08 4.82
N LYS A 377 14.71 -32.96 4.49
CA LYS A 377 13.56 -32.95 3.58
C LYS A 377 13.86 -33.54 2.20
N ASN A 378 12.82 -34.05 1.53
CA ASN A 378 12.89 -34.70 0.22
C ASN A 378 13.96 -35.81 0.10
N THR A 379 14.20 -36.57 1.17
CA THR A 379 15.10 -37.73 1.15
C THR A 379 14.33 -39.04 1.26
N ASP A 380 14.80 -40.04 0.51
CA ASP A 380 14.22 -41.37 0.43
C ASP A 380 14.86 -42.33 1.44
N TRP A 381 14.04 -43.06 2.18
CA TRP A 381 14.46 -44.01 3.21
C TRP A 381 13.76 -45.34 3.03
N ALA A 382 14.55 -46.41 3.00
CA ALA A 382 14.00 -47.75 3.02
C ALA A 382 13.25 -47.99 4.33
N THR A 383 12.06 -48.54 4.24
CA THR A 383 11.29 -48.98 5.40
C THR A 383 10.92 -50.45 5.26
N ASP A 384 10.87 -51.15 6.39
CA ASP A 384 10.50 -52.55 6.45
C ASP A 384 9.41 -52.86 7.48
N GLN A 385 9.04 -51.87 8.29
CA GLN A 385 8.02 -51.98 9.32
C GLN A 385 7.24 -50.68 9.44
N LYS A 386 5.96 -50.81 9.79
CA LYS A 386 5.14 -49.71 10.29
C LYS A 386 4.62 -50.06 11.67
N ARG A 387 4.47 -49.08 12.54
CA ARG A 387 3.76 -49.23 13.81
C ARG A 387 2.53 -48.34 13.83
N THR A 388 1.47 -48.84 14.47
CA THR A 388 0.21 -48.11 14.65
C THR A 388 -0.21 -48.20 16.10
N ASN A 389 -0.56 -47.08 16.72
CA ASN A 389 -0.99 -47.05 18.12
C ASN A 389 -2.53 -47.14 18.25
N SER A 390 -3.06 -47.12 19.48
CA SER A 390 -4.51 -47.20 19.71
C SER A 390 -5.31 -45.99 19.22
N ASN A 391 -4.65 -44.86 18.94
CA ASN A 391 -5.27 -43.67 18.37
C ASN A 391 -5.32 -43.71 16.84
N GLY A 392 -4.60 -44.65 16.22
CA GLY A 392 -4.49 -44.77 14.77
C GLY A 392 -3.29 -44.03 14.18
N ASP A 393 -2.45 -43.40 15.00
CA ASP A 393 -1.22 -42.74 14.54
C ASP A 393 -0.28 -43.79 13.95
N VAL A 394 0.38 -43.45 12.85
CA VAL A 394 1.24 -44.37 12.11
C VAL A 394 2.65 -43.83 12.05
N GLN A 395 3.63 -44.71 12.25
CA GLN A 395 5.04 -44.39 12.03
C GLN A 395 5.72 -45.47 11.20
N TYR A 396 6.71 -45.07 10.40
CA TYR A 396 7.52 -45.96 9.57
C TYR A 396 8.91 -46.12 10.14
N ARG A 397 9.44 -47.34 10.14
CA ARG A 397 10.80 -47.58 10.58
C ARG A 397 11.79 -47.22 9.49
N VAL A 398 12.73 -46.33 9.77
CA VAL A 398 13.78 -45.89 8.81
C VAL A 398 15.17 -46.40 9.18
N ALA A 399 15.35 -46.83 10.43
CA ALA A 399 16.50 -47.59 10.90
C ALA A 399 16.10 -48.43 12.13
N THR A 400 16.98 -49.32 12.57
CA THR A 400 16.71 -50.15 13.76
C THR A 400 16.45 -49.27 14.98
N GLY A 401 15.23 -49.36 15.53
CA GLY A 401 14.81 -48.58 16.69
C GLY A 401 14.43 -47.12 16.39
N GLU A 402 14.28 -46.74 15.11
CA GLU A 402 14.06 -45.35 14.72
C GLU A 402 12.88 -45.22 13.76
N TRP A 403 11.95 -44.38 14.16
CA TRP A 403 10.63 -44.24 13.54
C TRP A 403 10.40 -42.80 13.11
N ILE A 404 9.85 -42.63 11.92
CA ILE A 404 9.40 -41.33 11.38
C ILE A 404 7.89 -41.30 11.35
N ASP A 405 7.30 -40.15 11.65
CA ASP A 405 5.84 -39.97 11.58
C ASP A 405 5.34 -40.13 10.14
N ALA A 406 4.20 -40.82 9.97
CA ALA A 406 3.57 -40.96 8.67
C ALA A 406 3.11 -39.62 8.08
N ASP A 407 2.78 -38.64 8.94
CA ASP A 407 2.39 -37.30 8.49
C ASP A 407 3.58 -36.48 7.98
N ASP A 408 4.81 -36.90 8.26
CA ASP A 408 6.03 -36.23 7.81
C ASP A 408 6.58 -36.78 6.48
N VAL A 409 6.01 -37.89 5.99
CA VAL A 409 6.52 -38.61 4.82
C VAL A 409 5.40 -38.97 3.84
N THR A 410 5.79 -39.35 2.62
CA THR A 410 4.97 -40.15 1.71
C THR A 410 5.51 -41.57 1.69
N PHE A 411 4.67 -42.58 1.45
CA PHE A 411 5.09 -43.99 1.41
C PHE A 411 4.84 -44.59 0.02
N SER A 412 5.83 -45.35 -0.48
CA SER A 412 5.75 -46.17 -1.69
C SER A 412 6.13 -47.61 -1.34
N ASP A 413 5.27 -48.58 -1.63
CA ASP A 413 5.51 -50.00 -1.36
C ASP A 413 6.47 -50.68 -2.37
N GLY A 414 7.14 -49.90 -3.23
CA GLY A 414 7.94 -50.43 -4.33
C GLY A 414 7.12 -51.04 -5.46
N SER A 415 5.78 -51.04 -5.36
CA SER A 415 4.87 -51.34 -6.45
C SER A 415 4.58 -50.06 -7.23
N ASN A 416 5.58 -49.49 -7.90
CA ASN A 416 5.27 -48.48 -8.90
C ASN A 416 6.23 -48.50 -10.08
N SER A 417 5.64 -48.70 -11.26
CA SER A 417 6.25 -48.33 -12.53
C SER A 417 6.60 -46.84 -12.42
N GLY A 418 7.90 -46.54 -12.33
CA GLY A 418 8.38 -45.18 -12.16
C GLY A 418 7.94 -44.28 -13.31
N SER A 419 7.76 -43.00 -13.02
CA SER A 419 8.27 -41.95 -13.91
C SER A 419 8.21 -40.62 -13.18
N THR A 420 9.38 -40.00 -13.11
CA THR A 420 9.58 -38.56 -13.06
C THR A 420 8.61 -37.85 -14.00
N THR A 421 7.75 -37.00 -13.47
CA THR A 421 7.05 -35.94 -14.22
C THR A 421 7.44 -34.66 -13.51
N GLY A 422 8.13 -33.77 -14.21
CA GLY A 422 8.72 -32.54 -13.68
C GLY A 422 7.71 -31.63 -12.99
N GLU A 423 8.23 -30.68 -12.21
CA GLU A 423 7.57 -29.62 -11.40
C GLU A 423 6.30 -29.93 -10.57
N TYR A 424 5.61 -31.04 -10.81
CA TYR A 424 4.38 -31.45 -10.19
C TYR A 424 4.67 -32.34 -8.99
N THR A 425 4.08 -31.97 -7.85
CA THR A 425 4.19 -32.70 -6.59
C THR A 425 2.90 -33.46 -6.31
N ASP A 426 2.92 -34.36 -5.32
CA ASP A 426 1.73 -35.15 -4.92
C ASP A 426 1.04 -35.87 -6.12
N VAL A 427 1.84 -36.51 -6.97
CA VAL A 427 1.31 -37.24 -8.13
C VAL A 427 0.58 -38.49 -7.66
N GLN A 428 -0.73 -38.50 -7.80
CA GLN A 428 -1.61 -39.61 -7.42
C GLN A 428 -2.20 -40.27 -8.66
N ASN A 429 -2.17 -41.61 -8.69
CA ASN A 429 -2.92 -42.36 -9.68
C ASN A 429 -4.42 -42.27 -9.35
N ILE A 430 -5.23 -41.93 -10.35
CA ILE A 430 -6.68 -41.87 -10.27
C ILE A 430 -7.28 -42.65 -11.43
N ASN A 431 -8.59 -42.89 -11.42
CA ASN A 431 -9.27 -43.48 -12.54
C ASN A 431 -10.64 -42.83 -12.68
N GLY A 432 -10.78 -41.97 -13.67
CA GLY A 432 -12.00 -41.20 -13.86
C GLY A 432 -11.97 -40.39 -15.13
N LYS A 433 -12.83 -39.40 -15.17
CA LYS A 433 -12.95 -38.46 -16.28
C LYS A 433 -12.96 -37.02 -15.79
N VAL A 434 -12.47 -36.13 -16.62
CA VAL A 434 -12.56 -34.68 -16.45
C VAL A 434 -13.53 -34.13 -17.48
N THR A 435 -14.57 -33.44 -17.04
CA THR A 435 -15.51 -32.72 -17.90
C THR A 435 -15.21 -31.23 -17.90
N LEU A 436 -15.28 -30.63 -19.09
CA LEU A 436 -14.95 -29.22 -19.32
C LEU A 436 -16.20 -28.44 -19.73
N ASP A 437 -16.60 -27.46 -18.92
CA ASP A 437 -17.81 -26.66 -19.15
C ASP A 437 -17.61 -25.61 -20.25
N GLY A 438 -18.72 -25.04 -20.72
CA GLY A 438 -18.74 -23.96 -21.71
C GLY A 438 -19.03 -24.44 -23.13
N PRO A 439 -19.28 -23.52 -24.08
CA PRO A 439 -19.53 -23.88 -25.48
C PRO A 439 -18.27 -24.51 -26.11
N SER A 440 -18.43 -25.28 -27.18
CA SER A 440 -17.31 -25.91 -27.91
C SER A 440 -16.31 -24.92 -28.52
N SER A 441 -16.65 -23.62 -28.57
CA SER A 441 -15.76 -22.53 -28.96
C SER A 441 -14.86 -22.02 -27.81
N PHE A 442 -15.16 -22.37 -26.56
CA PHE A 442 -14.32 -22.07 -25.41
C PHE A 442 -13.16 -23.08 -25.34
N ILE A 443 -11.97 -22.63 -24.95
CA ILE A 443 -10.75 -23.47 -24.92
C ILE A 443 -10.12 -23.46 -23.53
N TYR A 444 -9.66 -24.63 -23.09
CA TYR A 444 -8.84 -24.81 -21.89
C TYR A 444 -7.40 -25.08 -22.30
N VAL A 445 -6.48 -24.43 -21.57
CA VAL A 445 -5.03 -24.55 -21.77
C VAL A 445 -4.55 -25.87 -21.18
N LEU A 446 -3.69 -26.56 -21.94
CA LEU A 446 -2.95 -27.72 -21.47
C LEU A 446 -1.56 -27.29 -20.99
N TYR A 447 -1.05 -28.00 -20.00
CA TYR A 447 0.29 -27.80 -19.44
C TYR A 447 1.12 -29.07 -19.61
N ASN A 448 2.41 -28.92 -19.86
CA ASN A 448 3.34 -30.04 -20.02
C ASN A 448 3.80 -30.58 -18.64
N ASP A 449 4.58 -31.67 -18.64
CA ASP A 449 5.18 -32.23 -17.43
C ASP A 449 6.17 -31.30 -16.69
N ASN A 450 6.36 -30.04 -17.11
CA ASN A 450 7.14 -29.04 -16.38
C ASN A 450 6.27 -27.85 -15.95
N GLY A 451 4.94 -27.93 -16.03
CA GLY A 451 4.07 -26.81 -15.68
C GLY A 451 3.98 -25.71 -16.76
N GLU A 452 4.61 -25.88 -17.92
CA GLU A 452 4.60 -24.88 -19.00
C GLU A 452 3.39 -25.07 -19.92
N ALA A 453 2.78 -23.97 -20.36
CA ALA A 453 1.64 -24.03 -21.27
C ALA A 453 2.03 -24.64 -22.63
N VAL A 454 1.26 -25.63 -23.08
CA VAL A 454 1.43 -26.27 -24.40
C VAL A 454 0.96 -25.31 -25.49
N THR A 455 1.87 -24.94 -26.39
CA THR A 455 1.54 -24.08 -27.54
C THR A 455 1.02 -24.89 -28.72
N GLY A 456 -0.12 -24.51 -29.29
CA GLY A 456 -0.66 -25.13 -30.51
C GLY A 456 -1.59 -26.33 -30.28
N ARG A 457 -1.82 -26.72 -29.03
CA ARG A 457 -2.80 -27.75 -28.65
C ARG A 457 -3.60 -27.29 -27.44
N MET A 458 -4.92 -27.41 -27.53
CA MET A 458 -5.90 -26.99 -26.52
C MET A 458 -7.03 -28.01 -26.50
N VAL A 459 -7.83 -28.02 -25.42
CA VAL A 459 -9.06 -28.84 -25.34
C VAL A 459 -10.29 -27.94 -25.26
N ALA A 460 -11.35 -28.32 -25.97
CA ALA A 460 -12.56 -27.49 -26.09
C ALA A 460 -13.49 -27.66 -24.88
N GLY A 461 -14.30 -26.64 -24.59
CA GLY A 461 -15.46 -26.76 -23.71
C GLY A 461 -16.50 -27.74 -24.26
N ASN A 462 -17.40 -28.21 -23.40
CA ASN A 462 -18.34 -29.29 -23.69
C ASN A 462 -17.65 -30.57 -24.17
N SER A 463 -16.51 -30.91 -23.54
CA SER A 463 -15.76 -32.14 -23.82
C SER A 463 -15.43 -32.91 -22.55
N GLU A 464 -15.08 -34.19 -22.72
CA GLU A 464 -14.78 -35.12 -21.64
C GLU A 464 -13.49 -35.89 -21.95
N TRP A 465 -12.62 -36.04 -20.94
CA TRP A 465 -11.31 -36.67 -21.07
C TRP A 465 -11.10 -37.72 -20.00
N TYR A 466 -10.60 -38.89 -20.39
CA TYR A 466 -10.08 -39.87 -19.45
C TYR A 466 -8.93 -39.27 -18.65
N THR A 467 -8.90 -39.52 -17.35
CA THR A 467 -7.78 -39.14 -16.50
C THR A 467 -7.31 -40.30 -15.63
N ASP A 468 -6.00 -40.51 -15.64
CA ASP A 468 -5.34 -41.55 -14.86
C ASP A 468 -4.44 -40.99 -13.75
N LYS A 469 -4.23 -39.68 -13.71
CA LYS A 469 -3.40 -39.02 -12.71
C LYS A 469 -3.93 -37.65 -12.32
N LYS A 470 -3.77 -37.30 -11.04
CA LYS A 470 -3.79 -35.92 -10.58
C LYS A 470 -2.47 -35.56 -9.89
N ALA A 471 -2.16 -34.28 -9.84
CA ALA A 471 -0.99 -33.77 -9.14
C ALA A 471 -1.24 -32.33 -8.66
N THR A 472 -0.25 -31.75 -8.00
CA THR A 472 -0.25 -30.36 -7.52
C THR A 472 0.81 -29.55 -8.26
N ASN A 473 0.44 -28.41 -8.83
CA ASN A 473 1.36 -27.50 -9.52
C ASN A 473 2.14 -26.61 -8.53
N ALA A 474 3.11 -25.83 -9.04
CA ALA A 474 3.91 -24.90 -8.22
C ALA A 474 3.07 -23.82 -7.50
N SER A 475 1.87 -23.51 -8.00
CA SER A 475 0.91 -22.58 -7.41
C SER A 475 0.01 -23.22 -6.34
N GLY A 476 0.12 -24.53 -6.12
CA GLY A 476 -0.72 -25.29 -5.20
C GLY A 476 -2.06 -25.75 -5.78
N ASP A 477 -2.31 -25.56 -7.08
CA ASP A 477 -3.54 -25.99 -7.74
C ASP A 477 -3.47 -27.47 -8.15
N THR A 478 -4.61 -28.16 -8.06
CA THR A 478 -4.74 -29.51 -8.60
C THR A 478 -4.72 -29.48 -10.13
N VAL A 479 -3.99 -30.41 -10.73
CA VAL A 479 -3.98 -30.66 -12.18
C VAL A 479 -4.37 -32.11 -12.46
N TYR A 480 -5.02 -32.36 -13.59
CA TYR A 480 -5.45 -33.69 -14.04
C TYR A 480 -4.79 -34.03 -15.37
N ARG A 481 -4.21 -35.22 -15.48
CA ARG A 481 -3.59 -35.69 -16.72
C ARG A 481 -4.66 -36.16 -17.68
N VAL A 482 -4.72 -35.57 -18.87
CA VAL A 482 -5.71 -35.90 -19.92
C VAL A 482 -5.08 -36.60 -21.13
N ALA A 483 -3.76 -36.55 -21.24
CA ALA A 483 -2.96 -37.38 -22.14
C ALA A 483 -1.52 -37.48 -21.60
N THR A 484 -0.68 -38.33 -22.20
CA THR A 484 0.74 -38.44 -21.83
C THR A 484 1.43 -37.08 -21.93
N GLY A 485 1.91 -36.58 -20.78
CA GLY A 485 2.60 -35.30 -20.69
C GLY A 485 1.72 -34.07 -20.80
N GLU A 486 0.38 -34.21 -20.71
CA GLU A 486 -0.55 -33.10 -20.88
C GLU A 486 -1.58 -33.06 -19.74
N TRP A 487 -1.61 -31.92 -19.08
CA TRP A 487 -2.37 -31.69 -17.86
C TRP A 487 -3.35 -30.53 -18.03
N VAL A 488 -4.55 -30.67 -17.48
CA VAL A 488 -5.52 -29.58 -17.35
C VAL A 488 -5.57 -29.13 -15.89
N GLN A 489 -5.50 -27.83 -15.66
CA GLN A 489 -5.60 -27.28 -14.31
C GLN A 489 -7.06 -27.24 -13.84
N ALA A 490 -7.29 -27.66 -12.59
CA ALA A 490 -8.57 -27.55 -11.93
C ALA A 490 -8.96 -26.07 -11.75
N GLY A 491 -10.26 -25.77 -11.83
CA GLY A 491 -10.75 -24.40 -11.74
C GLY A 491 -12.20 -24.29 -12.19
N SER A 492 -12.67 -23.06 -12.43
CA SER A 492 -14.02 -22.84 -12.93
C SER A 492 -14.25 -23.59 -14.24
N GLY A 493 -15.23 -24.51 -14.24
CA GLY A 493 -15.60 -25.31 -15.40
C GLY A 493 -14.80 -26.58 -15.62
N VAL A 494 -13.93 -26.99 -14.68
CA VAL A 494 -13.19 -28.26 -14.75
C VAL A 494 -13.63 -29.18 -13.63
N HIS A 495 -14.30 -30.29 -13.95
CA HIS A 495 -14.87 -31.20 -12.94
C HIS A 495 -14.34 -32.62 -13.11
N TYR A 496 -13.85 -33.20 -12.02
CA TYR A 496 -13.46 -34.60 -11.99
C TYR A 496 -14.61 -35.49 -11.50
N SER A 497 -14.81 -36.62 -12.18
CA SER A 497 -15.68 -37.70 -11.74
C SER A 497 -14.90 -39.00 -11.76
N ALA A 498 -14.84 -39.72 -10.64
CA ALA A 498 -14.29 -41.08 -10.61
C ALA A 498 -15.19 -42.02 -11.44
N TYR A 499 -14.59 -43.07 -12.03
CA TYR A 499 -15.35 -44.15 -12.66
C TYR A 499 -15.94 -45.12 -11.65
#